data_AF-A0ABD3R049-F1
#
_entry.id   AF-A0ABD3R049-F1
#
_cell.length_a   1.000
_cell.length_b   1.000
_cell.length_c   1.000
_cell.angle_alpha   90.00
_cell.angle_beta   90.00
_cell.angle_gamma   90.00
#
_symmetry.space_group_name_H-M   'P 1'
#
loop_
_entity.id
_entity.type
_entity.pdbx_description
1 polymer ?
#
loop_
_entity_poly.entity_id
_entity_poly.type
_entity_poly.pdbx_seq_one_letter_code
_entity_poly.pdbx_strand_id
1 'polypeptide(L)'
;PTISCECALGKLCVFPPRPSYALSNMAEKVQGSVKWFSNRKGYGFITPEEGSSITEDIFVHQSSIFCEGYRTLDEGWGVEFEIAHDDNGKAKAINVTAPGGGPCFGPRKARPNTRRRDGKGARSKSAVKGPARPKVPFWHDSLSDNVKSLLEEKDIRKTTGTIDISIGDARVKLGTNGYSSMAHASGLLAEGSFTCDADGNTSFTWEHLIACDKANGSWVATGDKSGLPAAFNLGDANVLSVKADETAQTLWGDLPDPKSALEENGFQMRHVVLTPRRR
;
A
#
# COMPACT_ATOMS: atom_id res chain seq x y z
N PRO A 1 19.48 43.58 -1.02
CA PRO A 1 20.70 43.33 -0.23
C PRO A 1 21.78 42.65 -1.09
N THR A 2 22.63 43.50 -1.66
CA THR A 2 23.97 43.14 -2.13
C THR A 2 24.79 42.64 -0.95
N ILE A 3 25.33 41.43 -1.06
CA ILE A 3 26.49 41.01 -0.27
C ILE A 3 27.53 40.48 -1.25
N SER A 4 28.56 41.31 -1.45
CA SER A 4 29.83 40.93 -2.03
C SER A 4 30.54 39.91 -1.14
N CYS A 5 31.22 38.96 -1.75
CA CYS A 5 32.35 38.28 -1.12
C CYS A 5 33.53 38.38 -2.10
N GLU A 6 34.56 39.10 -1.67
CA GLU A 6 35.84 39.22 -2.35
C GLU A 6 36.57 37.87 -2.33
N CYS A 7 37.06 37.44 -3.49
CA CYS A 7 38.14 36.47 -3.55
C CYS A 7 39.31 37.13 -4.28
N ALA A 8 40.36 37.38 -3.51
CA ALA A 8 41.62 37.93 -3.95
C ALA A 8 42.31 36.96 -4.93
N LEU A 9 42.66 37.49 -6.10
CA LEU A 9 43.81 37.18 -6.96
C LEU A 9 43.44 37.58 -8.40
N GLY A 10 43.99 38.70 -8.85
CA GLY A 10 43.76 39.24 -10.18
C GLY A 10 44.11 38.25 -11.28
N LYS A 11 43.08 37.68 -11.90
CA LYS A 11 43.05 37.10 -13.26
C LYS A 11 41.59 37.06 -13.67
N LEU A 12 41.15 38.01 -14.50
CA LEU A 12 39.86 37.91 -15.18
C LEU A 12 39.87 36.63 -16.03
N CYS A 13 39.26 35.57 -15.52
CA CYS A 13 38.83 34.46 -16.35
C CYS A 13 37.54 34.91 -17.03
N VAL A 14 37.67 35.55 -18.19
CA VAL A 14 36.54 35.70 -19.12
C VAL A 14 36.19 34.29 -19.56
N PHE A 15 35.20 33.67 -18.90
CA PHE A 15 34.58 32.48 -19.44
C PHE A 15 33.88 32.93 -20.74
N PRO A 16 34.19 32.33 -21.91
CA PRO A 16 33.33 32.53 -23.06
C PRO A 16 31.91 32.11 -22.65
N PRO A 17 30.84 32.81 -23.07
CA PRO A 17 29.51 32.25 -22.93
C PRO A 17 29.58 30.84 -23.53
N ARG A 18 29.19 29.84 -22.74
CA ARG A 18 29.01 28.48 -23.26
C ARG A 18 28.21 28.62 -24.55
N PRO A 19 28.60 27.96 -25.65
CA PRO A 19 27.77 27.98 -26.85
C PRO A 19 26.39 27.53 -26.39
N SER A 20 25.44 28.46 -26.36
CA SER A 20 24.04 28.11 -26.26
C SER A 20 23.79 27.33 -27.53
N TYR A 21 23.73 26.01 -27.40
CA TYR A 21 23.16 25.14 -28.40
C TYR A 21 21.70 25.58 -28.56
N ALA A 22 21.52 26.66 -29.32
CA ALA A 22 20.27 27.01 -29.92
C ALA A 22 20.01 25.94 -30.98
N LEU A 23 18.87 25.28 -30.81
CA LEU A 23 18.06 24.65 -31.85
C LEU A 23 18.65 23.39 -32.49
N SER A 24 18.15 22.24 -32.04
CA SER A 24 17.54 21.28 -32.96
C SER A 24 16.73 20.24 -32.19
N ASN A 25 15.51 20.02 -32.68
CA ASN A 25 14.49 19.09 -32.21
C ASN A 25 13.72 19.52 -30.96
N MET A 26 12.87 20.54 -31.14
CA MET A 26 11.57 20.53 -30.45
C MET A 26 10.82 19.30 -30.95
N ALA A 27 11.02 18.15 -30.29
CA ALA A 27 10.16 17.01 -30.52
C ALA A 27 8.79 17.41 -29.96
N GLU A 28 7.87 17.74 -30.86
CA GLU A 28 6.49 18.05 -30.50
C GLU A 28 5.93 16.85 -29.73
N LYS A 29 5.41 17.10 -28.53
CA LYS A 29 4.72 16.08 -27.75
C LYS A 29 3.34 15.91 -28.34
N VAL A 30 3.11 14.75 -28.92
CA VAL A 30 1.89 14.38 -29.62
C VAL A 30 1.17 13.30 -28.83
N GLN A 31 -0.16 13.40 -28.78
CA GLN A 31 -1.03 12.37 -28.23
C GLN A 31 -1.54 11.48 -29.36
N GLY A 32 -1.66 10.18 -29.07
CA GLY A 32 -2.19 9.22 -30.03
C GLY A 32 -2.66 7.94 -29.37
N SER A 33 -3.17 7.03 -30.19
CA SER A 33 -3.67 5.73 -29.77
C SER A 33 -2.84 4.61 -30.40
N VAL A 34 -2.52 3.58 -29.64
CA VAL A 34 -1.74 2.45 -30.14
C VAL A 34 -2.59 1.66 -31.13
N LYS A 35 -2.18 1.60 -32.39
CA LYS A 35 -2.90 0.85 -33.43
C LYS A 35 -2.72 -0.65 -33.22
N TRP A 36 -1.47 -1.06 -33.06
CA TRP A 36 -1.11 -2.43 -32.71
C TRP A 36 0.32 -2.47 -32.18
N PHE A 37 0.60 -3.40 -31.28
CA PHE A 37 1.96 -3.61 -30.77
C PHE A 37 2.21 -5.10 -30.53
N SER A 38 3.29 -5.62 -31.11
CA SER A 38 3.65 -7.03 -30.97
C SER A 38 4.61 -7.22 -29.79
N ASN A 39 4.08 -7.64 -28.64
CA ASN A 39 4.89 -7.94 -27.45
C ASN A 39 6.00 -8.98 -27.67
N ARG A 40 5.83 -9.88 -28.66
CA ARG A 40 6.81 -10.89 -29.03
C ARG A 40 7.95 -10.32 -29.87
N LYS A 41 7.64 -9.35 -30.74
CA LYS A 41 8.63 -8.75 -31.64
C LYS A 41 9.20 -7.42 -31.12
N GLY A 42 8.55 -6.77 -30.16
CA GLY A 42 9.01 -5.55 -29.51
C GLY A 42 8.81 -4.27 -30.32
N TYR A 43 7.90 -4.27 -31.31
CA TYR A 43 7.59 -3.09 -32.11
C TYR A 43 6.10 -3.03 -32.48
N GLY A 44 5.64 -1.85 -32.86
CA GLY A 44 4.26 -1.57 -33.23
C GLY A 44 4.10 -0.23 -33.93
N PHE A 45 2.85 0.20 -34.05
CA PHE A 45 2.48 1.49 -34.65
C PHE A 45 1.46 2.22 -33.77
N ILE A 46 1.58 3.54 -33.73
CA ILE A 46 0.69 4.45 -33.02
C ILE A 46 0.02 5.34 -34.06
N THR A 47 -1.29 5.49 -33.96
CA THR A 47 -2.08 6.41 -34.77
C THR A 47 -2.25 7.72 -33.97
N PRO A 48 -1.71 8.85 -34.43
CA PRO A 48 -1.87 10.14 -33.76
C PRO A 48 -3.35 10.58 -33.72
N GLU A 49 -3.73 11.38 -32.73
CA GLU A 49 -5.10 11.88 -32.59
C GLU A 49 -5.42 12.97 -33.64
N GLU A 50 -6.70 13.06 -34.06
CA GLU A 50 -7.19 14.03 -35.06
C GLU A 50 -6.90 15.47 -34.60
N GLY A 51 -5.96 16.13 -35.27
CA GLY A 51 -5.46 17.47 -34.91
C GLY A 51 -3.93 17.58 -34.88
N SER A 52 -3.21 16.46 -34.97
CA SER A 52 -1.75 16.42 -35.06
C SER A 52 -1.27 16.69 -36.50
N SER A 53 -0.14 17.38 -36.67
CA SER A 53 0.44 17.75 -37.97
C SER A 53 0.81 16.57 -38.90
N ILE A 54 0.65 15.33 -38.44
CA ILE A 54 1.00 14.09 -39.13
C ILE A 54 -0.21 13.16 -39.09
N THR A 55 -0.66 12.72 -40.26
CA THR A 55 -1.78 11.77 -40.45
C THR A 55 -1.31 10.33 -40.68
N GLU A 56 0.01 10.10 -40.70
CA GLU A 56 0.61 8.80 -40.93
C GLU A 56 0.82 8.02 -39.63
N ASP A 57 0.77 6.68 -39.72
CA ASP A 57 1.07 5.81 -38.58
C ASP A 57 2.55 5.92 -38.16
N ILE A 58 2.79 6.14 -36.88
CA ILE A 58 4.13 6.38 -36.35
C ILE A 58 4.69 5.09 -35.80
N PHE A 59 5.90 4.74 -36.23
CA PHE A 59 6.58 3.54 -35.79
C PHE A 59 7.05 3.67 -34.33
N VAL A 60 6.77 2.66 -33.50
CA VAL A 60 7.22 2.59 -32.11
C VAL A 60 8.03 1.32 -31.86
N HIS A 61 9.17 1.47 -31.18
CA HIS A 61 10.01 0.37 -30.72
C HIS A 61 10.01 0.29 -29.19
N GLN A 62 10.11 -0.91 -28.62
CA GLN A 62 10.11 -1.14 -27.17
C GLN A 62 11.19 -0.35 -26.43
N SER A 63 12.32 -0.04 -27.07
CA SER A 63 13.39 0.76 -26.45
C SER A 63 12.96 2.17 -26.09
N SER A 64 11.99 2.71 -26.83
CA SER A 64 11.49 4.09 -26.69
C SER A 64 10.36 4.23 -25.69
N ILE A 65 9.87 3.12 -25.11
CA ILE A 65 8.74 3.11 -24.18
C ILE A 65 9.23 3.27 -22.75
N PHE A 66 8.72 4.28 -22.05
CA PHE A 66 8.99 4.54 -20.65
C PHE A 66 8.03 3.74 -19.77
N CYS A 67 8.47 2.56 -19.34
CA CYS A 67 7.72 1.65 -18.46
C CYS A 67 8.66 0.96 -17.48
N GLU A 68 8.20 0.74 -16.25
CA GLU A 68 8.84 -0.16 -15.30
C GLU A 68 8.50 -1.62 -15.62
N GLY A 69 9.49 -2.42 -16.04
CA GLY A 69 9.32 -3.85 -16.31
C GLY A 69 9.18 -4.21 -17.80
N TYR A 70 8.29 -5.17 -18.11
CA TYR A 70 8.11 -5.64 -19.49
C TYR A 70 7.32 -4.60 -20.30
N ARG A 71 7.95 -4.06 -21.34
CA ARG A 71 7.46 -2.92 -22.12
C ARG A 71 6.41 -3.39 -23.14
N THR A 72 5.16 -3.50 -22.70
CA THR A 72 4.01 -3.83 -23.54
C THR A 72 3.12 -2.61 -23.73
N LEU A 73 2.53 -2.48 -24.92
CA LEU A 73 1.43 -1.57 -25.19
C LEU A 73 0.22 -2.39 -25.65
N ASP A 74 -0.96 -2.02 -25.17
CA ASP A 74 -2.23 -2.62 -25.58
C ASP A 74 -2.83 -1.83 -26.74
N GLU A 75 -3.52 -2.52 -27.65
CA GLU A 75 -4.21 -1.91 -28.79
C GLU A 75 -5.34 -0.99 -28.31
N GLY A 76 -5.46 0.18 -28.92
CA GLY A 76 -6.43 1.22 -28.56
C GLY A 76 -6.06 2.07 -27.35
N TRP A 77 -4.90 1.85 -26.73
CA TRP A 77 -4.52 2.63 -25.55
C TRP A 77 -3.97 4.01 -25.94
N GLY A 78 -4.42 5.05 -25.24
CA GLY A 78 -3.91 6.41 -25.40
C GLY A 78 -2.51 6.55 -24.83
N VAL A 79 -1.61 7.18 -25.59
CA VAL A 79 -0.21 7.39 -25.25
C VAL A 79 0.23 8.80 -25.65
N GLU A 80 1.17 9.33 -24.89
CA GLU A 80 1.90 10.56 -25.20
C GLU A 80 3.29 10.18 -25.70
N PHE A 81 3.74 10.78 -26.79
CA PHE A 81 5.04 10.49 -27.35
C PHE A 81 5.62 11.68 -28.09
N GLU A 82 6.92 11.64 -28.29
CA GLU A 82 7.67 12.64 -29.04
C GLU A 82 8.03 12.07 -30.42
N ILE A 83 7.92 12.88 -31.46
CA ILE A 83 8.24 12.45 -32.83
C ILE A 83 9.69 12.80 -33.13
N ALA A 84 10.48 11.78 -33.48
CA ALA A 84 11.81 11.94 -34.02
C ALA A 84 11.87 11.37 -35.44
N HIS A 85 12.71 11.95 -36.29
CA HIS A 85 13.01 11.38 -37.59
C HIS A 85 14.28 10.53 -37.49
N ASP A 86 14.26 9.35 -38.10
CA ASP A 86 15.46 8.52 -38.26
C ASP A 86 16.36 9.04 -39.39
N ASP A 87 17.59 8.53 -39.49
CA ASP A 87 18.54 8.92 -40.55
C ASP A 87 18.00 8.67 -41.98
N ASN A 88 16.99 7.80 -42.09
CA ASN A 88 16.27 7.48 -43.32
C ASN A 88 15.01 8.35 -43.56
N GLY A 89 14.81 9.42 -42.77
CA GLY A 89 13.69 10.36 -42.88
C GLY A 89 12.34 9.86 -42.33
N LYS A 90 12.25 8.62 -41.85
CA LYS A 90 11.01 8.04 -41.32
C LYS A 90 10.72 8.52 -39.90
N ALA A 91 9.45 8.80 -39.62
CA ALA A 91 8.99 9.18 -38.28
C ALA A 91 8.98 7.97 -37.32
N LYS A 92 9.63 8.14 -36.17
CA LYS A 92 9.66 7.19 -35.05
C LYS A 92 9.23 7.87 -33.76
N ALA A 93 8.46 7.15 -32.94
CA ALA A 93 8.08 7.60 -31.62
C ALA A 93 9.25 7.38 -30.63
N ILE A 94 9.61 8.44 -29.91
CA ILE A 94 10.55 8.45 -28.79
C ILE A 94 9.84 8.92 -27.52
N ASN A 95 10.39 8.59 -26.35
CA ASN A 95 9.84 8.96 -25.04
C ASN A 95 8.33 8.66 -24.87
N VAL A 96 7.90 7.45 -25.26
CA VAL A 96 6.50 7.06 -25.17
C VAL A 96 6.09 6.84 -23.71
N THR A 97 5.12 7.62 -23.24
CA THR A 97 4.56 7.59 -21.89
C THR A 97 3.04 7.43 -21.90
N ALA A 98 2.46 7.10 -20.75
CA ALA A 98 1.02 7.23 -20.55
C ALA A 98 0.61 8.72 -20.59
N PRO A 99 -0.67 9.05 -20.87
CA PRO A 99 -1.17 10.41 -20.84
C PRO A 99 -0.88 11.05 -19.46
N GLY A 100 -0.30 12.25 -19.45
CA GLY A 100 0.18 12.91 -18.23
C GLY A 100 1.58 12.47 -17.77
N GLY A 101 2.39 11.88 -18.64
CA GLY A 101 3.80 11.54 -18.37
C GLY A 101 4.02 10.37 -17.41
N GLY A 102 2.99 9.57 -17.11
CA GLY A 102 3.10 8.38 -16.26
C GLY A 102 3.79 7.20 -16.99
N PRO A 103 4.29 6.20 -16.25
CA PRO A 103 4.83 4.99 -16.87
C PRO A 103 3.72 4.22 -17.62
N CYS A 104 4.04 3.70 -18.80
CA CYS A 104 3.12 2.86 -19.57
C CYS A 104 2.89 1.51 -18.85
N PHE A 105 1.93 1.41 -17.95
CA PHE A 105 1.51 0.13 -17.39
C PHE A 105 0.98 -0.82 -18.47
N GLY A 106 1.76 -1.86 -18.79
CA GLY A 106 1.25 -3.05 -19.46
C GLY A 106 0.05 -3.67 -18.74
N PRO A 107 -0.68 -4.61 -19.37
CA PRO A 107 -1.95 -5.09 -18.85
C PRO A 107 -1.81 -5.45 -17.37
N ARG A 108 -2.56 -4.74 -16.52
CA ARG A 108 -2.86 -5.21 -15.17
C ARG A 108 -3.43 -6.60 -15.41
N LYS A 109 -2.68 -7.66 -15.07
CA LYS A 109 -3.21 -9.02 -15.07
C LYS A 109 -4.55 -8.93 -14.37
N ALA A 110 -5.64 -9.08 -15.13
CA ALA A 110 -6.97 -9.15 -14.57
C ALA A 110 -6.86 -10.23 -13.49
N ARG A 111 -7.07 -9.86 -12.22
CA ARG A 111 -7.11 -10.86 -11.16
C ARG A 111 -8.13 -11.89 -11.63
N PRO A 112 -7.81 -13.19 -11.71
CA PRO A 112 -8.77 -14.16 -12.17
C PRO A 112 -9.99 -14.04 -11.26
N ASN A 113 -11.13 -13.71 -11.84
CA ASN A 113 -12.39 -13.59 -11.13
C ASN A 113 -12.81 -15.00 -10.71
N THR A 114 -12.27 -15.48 -9.58
CA THR A 114 -12.54 -16.81 -9.03
C THR A 114 -13.88 -16.83 -8.32
N ARG A 115 -14.95 -16.43 -9.02
CA ARG A 115 -16.33 -16.64 -8.57
C ARG A 115 -17.28 -16.84 -9.74
N ARG A 116 -17.20 -18.00 -10.41
CA ARG A 116 -18.40 -18.76 -10.73
C ARG A 116 -18.15 -20.25 -10.49
N ARG A 117 -18.89 -20.72 -9.49
CA ARG A 117 -19.17 -22.09 -9.10
C ARG A 117 -19.80 -22.80 -10.30
N ASP A 118 -19.24 -23.93 -10.71
CA ASP A 118 -19.96 -25.14 -11.11
C ASP A 118 -18.99 -26.32 -11.27
N GLY A 119 -19.33 -27.45 -10.64
CA GLY A 119 -19.00 -28.79 -11.13
C GLY A 119 -17.56 -29.31 -11.08
N LYS A 120 -17.33 -30.29 -10.21
CA LYS A 120 -16.39 -31.44 -10.33
C LYS A 120 -15.36 -31.39 -11.48
N GLY A 121 -14.08 -31.32 -11.14
CA GLY A 121 -12.99 -31.61 -12.09
C GLY A 121 -11.60 -31.63 -11.45
N ALA A 122 -10.97 -32.81 -11.45
CA ALA A 122 -9.57 -33.17 -11.21
C ALA A 122 -8.55 -32.09 -10.76
N ARG A 123 -7.88 -32.36 -9.62
CA ARG A 123 -6.62 -31.70 -9.21
C ARG A 123 -5.50 -32.08 -10.19
N SER A 124 -5.21 -31.24 -11.18
CA SER A 124 -3.92 -31.29 -11.88
C SER A 124 -2.85 -30.63 -11.03
N LYS A 125 -2.02 -31.45 -10.38
CA LYS A 125 -0.72 -31.04 -9.83
C LYS A 125 0.20 -30.70 -11.00
N SER A 126 0.69 -29.46 -11.05
CA SER A 126 2.03 -29.02 -11.51
C SER A 126 1.96 -27.60 -12.07
N ALA A 127 1.94 -26.63 -11.16
CA ALA A 127 2.45 -25.31 -11.47
C ALA A 127 3.83 -25.24 -10.82
N VAL A 128 4.89 -25.23 -11.63
CA VAL A 128 6.24 -24.93 -11.15
C VAL A 128 6.18 -23.53 -10.53
N LYS A 129 6.25 -23.46 -9.20
CA LYS A 129 6.26 -22.21 -8.45
C LYS A 129 7.53 -21.48 -8.86
N GLY A 130 7.39 -20.35 -9.56
CA GLY A 130 8.50 -19.40 -9.70
C GLY A 130 9.03 -19.00 -8.31
N PRO A 131 10.26 -18.44 -8.23
CA PRO A 131 10.83 -18.06 -6.94
C PRO A 131 9.84 -17.17 -6.20
N ALA A 132 9.48 -17.59 -4.98
CA ALA A 132 8.54 -16.85 -4.17
C ALA A 132 9.09 -15.43 -4.00
N ARG A 133 8.29 -14.42 -4.34
CA ARG A 133 8.63 -13.03 -4.02
C ARG A 133 8.98 -13.01 -2.52
N PRO A 134 10.14 -12.48 -2.11
CA PRO A 134 10.53 -12.48 -0.72
C PRO A 134 9.41 -11.82 0.08
N LYS A 135 8.77 -12.59 0.96
CA LYS A 135 7.76 -12.05 1.86
C LYS A 135 8.53 -11.13 2.80
N VAL A 136 8.19 -9.85 2.80
CA VAL A 136 8.60 -8.98 3.90
C VAL A 136 8.08 -9.64 5.19
N PRO A 137 8.97 -10.02 6.12
CA PRO A 137 8.54 -10.66 7.34
C PRO A 137 7.64 -9.70 8.11
N PHE A 138 6.55 -10.22 8.65
CA PHE A 138 5.72 -9.46 9.57
C PHE A 138 6.48 -9.29 10.90
N TRP A 139 6.07 -8.32 11.72
CA TRP A 139 6.70 -8.08 13.03
C TRP A 139 6.70 -9.33 13.91
N HIS A 140 5.64 -10.14 13.85
CA HIS A 140 5.51 -11.37 14.62
C HIS A 140 6.48 -12.49 14.17
N ASP A 141 7.09 -12.36 12.99
CA ASP A 141 8.10 -13.32 12.52
C ASP A 141 9.42 -13.15 13.27
N SER A 142 9.66 -11.96 13.85
CA SER A 142 10.81 -11.66 14.71
C SER A 142 10.67 -12.16 16.16
N LEU A 143 9.50 -12.69 16.55
CA LEU A 143 9.30 -13.30 17.87
C LEU A 143 10.17 -14.56 18.01
N SER A 144 10.62 -14.83 19.23
CA SER A 144 11.31 -16.07 19.58
C SER A 144 10.42 -17.29 19.33
N ASP A 145 11.05 -18.43 19.06
CA ASP A 145 10.32 -19.68 18.79
C ASP A 145 9.51 -20.11 20.02
N ASN A 146 10.00 -19.83 21.23
CA ASN A 146 9.28 -20.08 22.49
C ASN A 146 7.93 -19.34 22.52
N VAL A 147 7.93 -18.04 22.24
CA VAL A 147 6.69 -17.24 22.19
C VAL A 147 5.79 -17.73 21.07
N LYS A 148 6.35 -18.04 19.90
CA LYS A 148 5.57 -18.56 18.77
C LYS A 148 4.86 -19.87 19.10
N SER A 149 5.52 -20.77 19.83
CA SER A 149 4.96 -22.04 20.31
C SER A 149 3.87 -21.81 21.36
N LEU A 150 4.09 -20.91 22.32
CA LEU A 150 3.06 -20.54 23.32
C LEU A 150 1.80 -19.97 22.66
N LEU A 151 1.96 -19.12 21.64
CA LEU A 151 0.83 -18.59 20.87
C LEU A 151 0.07 -19.69 20.13
N GLU A 152 0.77 -20.69 19.59
CA GLU A 152 0.16 -21.82 18.89
C GLU A 152 -0.57 -22.77 19.85
N GLU A 153 0.01 -23.05 21.02
CA GLU A 153 -0.63 -23.82 22.09
C GLU A 153 -1.94 -23.18 22.56
N LYS A 154 -1.98 -21.84 22.60
CA LYS A 154 -3.15 -21.05 22.98
C LYS A 154 -4.16 -20.84 21.85
N ASP A 155 -3.98 -21.47 20.68
CA ASP A 155 -4.78 -21.24 19.45
C ASP A 155 -4.85 -19.76 19.01
N ILE A 156 -3.82 -18.96 19.34
CA ILE A 156 -3.72 -17.56 18.94
C ILE A 156 -3.21 -17.48 17.49
N ARG A 157 -4.10 -17.06 16.59
CA ARG A 157 -3.80 -16.99 15.15
C ARG A 157 -2.98 -15.76 14.78
N LYS A 158 -1.78 -16.01 14.27
CA LYS A 158 -0.90 -15.02 13.62
C LYS A 158 -1.34 -14.85 12.16
N THR A 159 -2.24 -13.89 11.87
CA THR A 159 -2.87 -13.76 10.53
C THR A 159 -2.48 -12.45 9.84
N THR A 160 -1.83 -12.52 8.68
CA THR A 160 -1.59 -11.35 7.80
C THR A 160 -1.02 -10.13 8.53
N GLY A 161 -0.10 -10.36 9.48
CA GLY A 161 0.53 -9.29 10.27
C GLY A 161 -0.30 -8.75 11.43
N THR A 162 -1.42 -9.40 11.78
CA THR A 162 -2.22 -9.07 12.96
C THR A 162 -2.27 -10.24 13.94
N ILE A 163 -2.25 -9.93 15.24
CA ILE A 163 -2.52 -10.86 16.32
C ILE A 163 -3.69 -10.30 17.13
N ASP A 164 -4.75 -11.08 17.25
CA ASP A 164 -5.92 -10.76 18.09
C ASP A 164 -5.84 -11.62 19.35
N ILE A 165 -5.86 -10.98 20.52
CA ILE A 165 -5.76 -11.63 21.83
C ILE A 165 -6.85 -11.12 22.77
N SER A 166 -7.14 -11.92 23.79
CA SER A 166 -7.96 -11.53 24.94
C SER A 166 -7.09 -11.53 26.19
N ILE A 167 -7.23 -10.49 27.02
CA ILE A 167 -6.53 -10.28 28.28
C ILE A 167 -7.60 -9.92 29.33
N GLY A 168 -7.97 -10.90 30.16
CA GLY A 168 -9.11 -10.74 31.07
C GLY A 168 -10.38 -10.39 30.30
N ASP A 169 -10.98 -9.24 30.61
CA ASP A 169 -12.19 -8.72 29.96
C ASP A 169 -11.88 -7.70 28.83
N ALA A 170 -10.62 -7.60 28.41
CA ALA A 170 -10.19 -6.78 27.29
C ALA A 170 -9.82 -7.64 26.07
N ARG A 171 -10.33 -7.24 24.91
CA ARG A 171 -9.89 -7.72 23.61
C ARG A 171 -8.89 -6.73 23.01
N VAL A 172 -7.70 -7.21 22.67
CA VAL A 172 -6.61 -6.40 22.11
C VAL A 172 -6.26 -6.92 20.71
N LYS A 173 -6.04 -5.99 19.79
CA LYS A 173 -5.52 -6.28 18.45
C LYS A 173 -4.18 -5.61 18.26
N LEU A 174 -3.18 -6.41 17.90
CA LEU A 174 -1.85 -5.98 17.54
C LEU A 174 -1.69 -6.03 16.03
N GLY A 175 -1.38 -4.89 15.46
CA GLY A 175 -1.36 -4.63 14.03
C GLY A 175 0.01 -4.62 13.38
N THR A 176 0.02 -4.48 12.05
CA THR A 176 1.24 -4.11 11.30
C THR A 176 1.63 -2.67 11.61
N ASN A 177 2.92 -2.31 11.48
CA ASN A 177 3.41 -0.94 11.74
C ASN A 177 3.21 -0.46 13.19
N GLY A 178 3.05 -1.40 14.14
CA GLY A 178 2.96 -1.04 15.55
C GLY A 178 1.63 -0.40 15.96
N TYR A 179 0.55 -0.49 15.17
CA TYR A 179 -0.76 -0.01 15.65
C TYR A 179 -1.36 -1.02 16.64
N SER A 180 -2.00 -0.52 17.70
CA SER A 180 -2.74 -1.31 18.66
C SER A 180 -4.11 -0.72 18.93
N SER A 181 -5.10 -1.59 19.09
CA SER A 181 -6.43 -1.20 19.50
C SER A 181 -6.96 -2.16 20.56
N MET A 182 -7.78 -1.63 21.47
CA MET A 182 -8.34 -2.40 22.57
C MET A 182 -9.80 -2.03 22.81
N ALA A 183 -10.58 -3.05 23.14
CA ALA A 183 -11.97 -2.96 23.57
C ALA A 183 -12.12 -3.71 24.90
N HIS A 184 -12.57 -3.04 25.96
CA HIS A 184 -12.79 -3.65 27.27
C HIS A 184 -14.29 -3.74 27.58
N ALA A 185 -14.72 -4.81 28.26
CA ALA A 185 -16.13 -5.07 28.57
C ALA A 185 -16.81 -3.97 29.40
N SER A 186 -16.06 -3.14 30.13
CA SER A 186 -16.60 -1.98 30.83
C SER A 186 -17.19 -0.91 29.91
N GLY A 187 -16.91 -0.99 28.60
CA GLY A 187 -17.22 0.05 27.62
C GLY A 187 -16.07 1.03 27.43
N LEU A 188 -14.83 0.58 27.60
CA LEU A 188 -13.63 1.39 27.32
C LEU A 188 -13.03 0.96 25.98
N LEU A 189 -12.70 1.94 25.14
CA LEU A 189 -12.04 1.76 23.86
C LEU A 189 -10.78 2.60 23.81
N ALA A 190 -9.71 2.00 23.29
CA ALA A 190 -8.45 2.69 23.13
C ALA A 190 -7.77 2.36 21.80
N GLU A 191 -7.11 3.35 21.21
CA GLU A 191 -6.20 3.21 20.08
C GLU A 191 -4.86 3.83 20.45
N GLY A 192 -3.80 3.23 19.94
CA GLY A 192 -2.45 3.70 20.16
C GLY A 192 -1.45 2.94 19.33
N SER A 193 -0.19 3.06 19.75
CA SER A 193 0.91 2.28 19.21
C SER A 193 1.44 1.27 20.22
N PHE A 194 2.05 0.21 19.72
CA PHE A 194 2.74 -0.78 20.54
C PHE A 194 4.13 -1.07 20.00
N THR A 195 5.00 -1.49 20.91
CA THR A 195 6.29 -2.09 20.60
C THR A 195 6.32 -3.48 21.22
N CYS A 196 6.96 -4.43 20.53
CA CYS A 196 7.10 -5.79 21.01
C CYS A 196 8.53 -6.28 20.73
N ASP A 197 9.19 -6.82 21.74
CA ASP A 197 10.51 -7.43 21.60
C ASP A 197 10.42 -8.91 21.16
N ALA A 198 11.58 -9.54 20.94
CA ALA A 198 11.64 -10.94 20.53
C ALA A 198 11.13 -11.90 21.63
N ASP A 199 11.16 -11.49 22.90
CA ASP A 199 10.71 -12.27 24.05
C ASP A 199 9.20 -12.10 24.31
N GLY A 200 8.51 -11.32 23.47
CA GLY A 200 7.07 -11.09 23.55
C GLY A 200 6.67 -10.02 24.56
N ASN A 201 7.61 -9.30 25.18
CA ASN A 201 7.29 -8.15 26.01
C ASN A 201 6.74 -7.06 25.12
N THR A 202 5.48 -6.71 25.38
CA THR A 202 4.70 -5.78 24.58
C THR A 202 4.35 -4.57 25.43
N SER A 203 4.73 -3.37 24.99
CA SER A 203 4.39 -2.11 25.65
C SER A 203 3.53 -1.23 24.77
N PHE A 204 2.61 -0.48 25.38
CA PHE A 204 1.60 0.32 24.70
C PHE A 204 1.77 1.81 24.98
N THR A 205 1.54 2.60 23.93
CA THR A 205 1.37 4.05 24.00
C THR A 205 -0.03 4.38 23.51
N TRP A 206 -0.97 4.53 24.44
CA TRP A 206 -2.36 4.87 24.14
C TRP A 206 -2.52 6.37 23.87
N GLU A 207 -3.07 6.69 22.72
CA GLU A 207 -3.24 8.06 22.20
C GLU A 207 -4.70 8.50 22.25
N HIS A 208 -5.61 7.67 21.76
CA HIS A 208 -7.04 7.96 21.70
C HIS A 208 -7.81 7.02 22.62
N LEU A 209 -8.70 7.58 23.44
CA LEU A 209 -9.48 6.83 24.41
C LEU A 209 -10.91 7.37 24.46
N ILE A 210 -11.90 6.48 24.41
CA ILE A 210 -13.31 6.80 24.65
C ILE A 210 -13.90 5.79 25.62
N ALA A 211 -14.82 6.26 26.46
CA ALA A 211 -15.57 5.43 27.39
C ALA A 211 -17.07 5.63 27.16
N CYS A 212 -17.83 4.55 27.27
CA CYS A 212 -19.28 4.61 27.25
C CYS A 212 -19.80 5.08 28.60
N ASP A 213 -20.44 6.25 28.62
CA ASP A 213 -21.27 6.66 29.73
C ASP A 213 -22.56 5.82 29.70
N LYS A 214 -22.64 4.83 30.60
CA LYS A 214 -23.79 3.92 30.71
C LYS A 214 -25.07 4.63 31.16
N ALA A 215 -24.98 5.79 31.82
CA ALA A 215 -26.14 6.54 32.27
C ALA A 215 -26.81 7.29 31.11
N ASN A 216 -25.98 7.86 30.21
CA ASN A 216 -26.45 8.68 29.10
C ASN A 216 -26.48 7.93 27.76
N GLY A 217 -25.92 6.71 27.70
CA GLY A 217 -25.81 5.94 26.46
C GLY A 217 -24.98 6.67 25.40
N SER A 218 -23.95 7.41 25.83
CA SER A 218 -23.09 8.18 24.93
C SER A 218 -21.62 7.84 25.15
N TRP A 219 -20.84 7.85 24.09
CA TRP A 219 -19.40 7.60 24.13
C TRP A 219 -18.67 8.93 24.23
N VAL A 220 -17.88 9.10 25.28
CA VAL A 220 -17.19 10.35 25.60
C VAL A 220 -15.68 10.10 25.63
N ALA A 221 -14.91 11.05 25.10
CA ALA A 221 -13.46 11.03 25.23
C ALA A 221 -13.06 11.01 26.70
N THR A 222 -12.17 10.09 27.09
CA THR A 222 -11.65 10.01 28.45
C THR A 222 -10.14 10.08 28.45
N GLY A 223 -9.57 10.84 29.38
CA GLY A 223 -8.13 10.81 29.63
C GLY A 223 -7.72 9.69 30.58
N ASP A 224 -8.69 8.95 31.13
CA ASP A 224 -8.44 7.95 32.16
C ASP A 224 -7.81 6.68 31.55
N LYS A 225 -6.52 6.49 31.84
CA LYS A 225 -5.73 5.34 31.43
C LYS A 225 -5.72 4.22 32.47
N SER A 226 -6.39 4.39 33.61
CA SER A 226 -6.35 3.45 34.74
C SER A 226 -6.81 2.03 34.39
N GLY A 227 -7.69 1.90 33.40
CA GLY A 227 -8.18 0.61 32.89
C GLY A 227 -7.39 0.01 31.72
N LEU A 228 -6.28 0.63 31.29
CA LEU A 228 -5.49 0.16 30.15
C LEU A 228 -4.19 -0.52 30.58
N PRO A 229 -3.82 -1.67 29.99
CA PRO A 229 -2.51 -2.26 30.22
C PRO A 229 -1.43 -1.37 29.63
N ALA A 230 -0.43 -1.01 30.44
CA ALA A 230 0.76 -0.30 29.97
C ALA A 230 1.73 -1.24 29.24
N ALA A 231 1.86 -2.47 29.73
CA ALA A 231 2.64 -3.53 29.12
C ALA A 231 2.14 -4.92 29.56
N PHE A 232 2.41 -5.95 28.76
CA PHE A 232 2.23 -7.36 29.12
C PHE A 232 3.19 -8.24 28.32
N ASN A 233 3.40 -9.51 28.70
CA ASN A 233 4.13 -10.46 27.88
C ASN A 233 3.18 -11.39 27.11
N LEU A 234 3.36 -11.55 25.80
CA LEU A 234 2.51 -12.42 24.96
C LEU A 234 2.51 -13.89 25.42
N GLY A 235 3.57 -14.33 26.09
CA GLY A 235 3.70 -15.64 26.70
C GLY A 235 2.87 -15.82 27.98
N ASP A 236 2.43 -14.74 28.64
CA ASP A 236 1.74 -14.81 29.93
C ASP A 236 0.47 -15.65 29.88
N ALA A 237 0.20 -16.42 30.93
CA ALA A 237 -0.99 -17.29 31.02
C ALA A 237 -2.32 -16.54 30.87
N ASN A 238 -2.33 -15.23 31.17
CA ASN A 238 -3.50 -14.37 31.07
C ASN A 238 -3.83 -13.92 29.63
N VAL A 239 -2.92 -14.17 28.68
CA VAL A 239 -3.12 -13.90 27.25
C VAL A 239 -3.75 -15.12 26.61
N LEU A 240 -4.97 -14.97 26.10
CA LEU A 240 -5.78 -16.04 25.51
C LEU A 240 -6.18 -15.71 24.07
N SER A 241 -6.57 -16.73 23.30
CA SER A 241 -7.19 -16.53 21.99
C SER A 241 -8.57 -15.88 22.13
N VAL A 242 -8.88 -14.94 21.24
CA VAL A 242 -10.24 -14.42 21.06
C VAL A 242 -11.13 -15.56 20.57
N LYS A 243 -12.23 -15.84 21.27
CA LYS A 243 -13.13 -16.92 20.87
C LYS A 243 -13.92 -16.52 19.62
N ALA A 244 -14.29 -17.50 18.79
CA ALA A 244 -14.97 -17.23 17.51
C ALA A 244 -16.39 -16.64 17.67
N ASP A 245 -17.01 -16.86 18.83
CA ASP A 245 -18.29 -16.32 19.26
C ASP A 245 -18.19 -14.92 19.90
N GLU A 246 -16.97 -14.46 20.20
CA GLU A 246 -16.70 -13.18 20.83
C GLU A 246 -16.77 -12.03 19.81
N THR A 247 -17.94 -11.43 19.70
CA THR A 247 -18.25 -10.26 18.88
C THR A 247 -18.35 -9.00 19.73
N ALA A 248 -18.43 -7.82 19.08
CA ALA A 248 -18.73 -6.57 19.75
C ALA A 248 -20.03 -6.65 20.59
N GLN A 249 -21.05 -7.32 20.05
CA GLN A 249 -22.35 -7.51 20.70
C GLN A 249 -22.25 -8.43 21.93
N THR A 250 -21.39 -9.45 21.92
CA THR A 250 -21.18 -10.28 23.11
C THR A 250 -20.30 -9.60 24.15
N LEU A 251 -19.36 -8.75 23.72
CA LEU A 251 -18.46 -8.05 24.62
C LEU A 251 -19.18 -6.94 25.40
N TRP A 252 -20.15 -6.28 24.78
CA TRP A 252 -20.81 -5.11 25.36
C TRP A 252 -22.32 -5.24 25.53
N GLY A 253 -22.95 -6.30 25.01
CA GLY A 253 -24.39 -6.48 25.10
C GLY A 253 -25.14 -5.32 24.45
N ASP A 254 -25.93 -4.61 25.26
CA ASP A 254 -26.84 -3.54 24.83
C ASP A 254 -26.20 -2.13 24.80
N LEU A 255 -24.86 -2.02 24.87
CA LEU A 255 -24.22 -0.71 24.73
C LEU A 255 -24.46 -0.13 23.31
N PRO A 256 -24.61 1.20 23.21
CA PRO A 256 -24.81 1.90 21.93
C PRO A 256 -23.60 1.72 21.00
N ASP A 257 -23.84 1.78 19.68
CA ASP A 257 -22.78 1.63 18.68
C ASP A 257 -21.74 2.77 18.81
N PRO A 258 -20.45 2.45 19.10
CA PRO A 258 -19.41 3.47 19.24
C PRO A 258 -18.99 4.13 17.92
N LYS A 259 -19.46 3.65 16.77
CA LYS A 259 -18.96 4.07 15.45
C LYS A 259 -18.91 5.58 15.26
N SER A 260 -19.98 6.31 15.59
CA SER A 260 -20.03 7.77 15.42
C SER A 260 -19.00 8.47 16.32
N ALA A 261 -18.89 8.05 17.57
CA ALA A 261 -17.93 8.63 18.51
C ALA A 261 -16.47 8.29 18.15
N LEU A 262 -16.21 7.12 17.57
CA LEU A 262 -14.90 6.76 17.05
C LEU A 262 -14.48 7.71 15.92
N GLU A 263 -15.36 7.99 14.96
CA GLU A 263 -15.10 8.91 13.85
C GLU A 263 -14.86 10.34 14.34
N GLU A 264 -15.64 10.83 15.29
CA GLU A 264 -15.49 12.18 15.88
C GLU A 264 -14.19 12.35 16.69
N ASN A 265 -13.73 11.28 17.37
CA ASN A 265 -12.55 11.31 18.21
C ASN A 265 -11.26 10.88 17.49
N GLY A 266 -11.31 10.77 16.14
CA GLY A 266 -10.14 10.55 15.30
C GLY A 266 -9.64 9.11 15.22
N PHE A 267 -10.44 8.13 15.63
CA PHE A 267 -10.05 6.72 15.56
C PHE A 267 -9.99 6.21 14.12
N GLN A 268 -9.01 5.36 13.82
CA GLN A 268 -8.95 4.70 12.52
C GLN A 268 -9.88 3.48 12.51
N MET A 269 -11.07 3.64 11.92
CA MET A 269 -12.11 2.60 11.84
C MET A 269 -11.63 1.21 11.38
N ARG A 270 -10.62 1.15 10.50
CA ARG A 270 -10.01 -0.13 10.02
C ARG A 270 -9.26 -0.91 11.11
N HIS A 271 -8.86 -0.24 12.19
CA HIS A 271 -8.09 -0.82 13.28
C HIS A 271 -8.96 -1.28 14.44
N VAL A 272 -10.24 -0.92 14.47
CA VAL A 272 -11.12 -1.21 15.60
C VAL A 272 -11.41 -2.71 15.72
N VAL A 273 -11.24 -3.23 16.94
CA VAL A 273 -11.22 -4.65 17.35
C VAL A 273 -12.56 -5.38 17.12
N LEU A 274 -13.61 -4.63 16.80
CA LEU A 274 -15.00 -5.06 16.89
C LEU A 274 -15.56 -5.74 15.64
N THR A 275 -14.83 -5.73 14.54
CA THR A 275 -15.30 -6.38 13.31
C THR A 275 -15.09 -7.89 13.43
N PRO A 276 -16.16 -8.71 13.48
CA PRO A 276 -16.00 -10.15 13.38
C PRO A 276 -15.34 -10.45 12.02
N ARG A 277 -14.22 -11.17 12.04
CA ARG A 277 -13.64 -11.69 10.80
C ARG A 277 -14.64 -12.69 10.23
N ARG A 278 -15.23 -12.37 9.07
CA ARG A 278 -15.99 -13.35 8.29
C ARG A 278 -15.05 -14.52 7.98
N ARG A 279 -15.44 -15.73 8.41
CA ARG A 279 -14.78 -16.99 8.06
C ARG A 279 -14.67 -17.15 6.55
#